data_AF-A0A1E4RVL8-F1
#
_entry.id   AF-A0A1E4RVL8-F1
#
_cell.length_a   1.000
_cell.length_b   1.000
_cell.length_c   1.000
_cell.angle_alpha   90.00
_cell.angle_beta   90.00
_cell.angle_gamma   90.00
#
_symmetry.space_group_name_H-M   'P 1'
#
loop_
_entity.id
_entity.type
_entity.pdbx_description
1 polymer ?
#
loop_
_entity_poly.entity_id
_entity_poly.type
_entity_poly.pdbx_seq_one_letter_code
_entity_poly.pdbx_strand_id
1 'polypeptide(L)'
;MEVPQSANVYTLNSLPVRIRYTGTHALKHFKVEEELKDGEKVYSTHIRGRRLIGKEMPLEYQAHILTKQFDALQSLGVCEKGIWFEREG
;
A
#
# COMPACT_ATOMS: atom_id res chain seq x y z
N MET A 1 -20.96 7.43 -13.46
CA MET A 1 -20.88 7.75 -12.02
C MET A 1 -19.57 8.50 -11.84
N GLU A 2 -19.63 9.80 -11.54
CA GLU A 2 -18.42 10.62 -11.38
C GLU A 2 -17.82 10.35 -10.00
N VAL A 3 -16.57 9.89 -9.96
CA VAL A 3 -15.87 9.63 -8.70
C VAL A 3 -15.36 10.96 -8.16
N PRO A 4 -15.69 11.34 -6.91
CA PRO A 4 -15.18 12.58 -6.31
C PRO A 4 -13.66 12.61 -6.33
N GLN A 5 -13.06 13.68 -6.86
CA GLN A 5 -11.61 13.84 -6.90
C GLN A 5 -11.10 14.26 -5.51
N SER A 6 -10.20 13.47 -4.93
CA SER A 6 -9.43 13.83 -3.74
C SER A 6 -7.98 14.08 -4.14
N ALA A 7 -7.34 15.09 -3.56
CA ALA A 7 -5.96 15.48 -3.86
C ALA A 7 -4.90 14.57 -3.21
N ASN A 8 -5.30 13.64 -2.35
CA ASN A 8 -4.34 12.77 -1.66
C ASN A 8 -3.87 11.64 -2.58
N VAL A 9 -2.57 11.44 -2.61
CA VAL A 9 -1.91 10.34 -3.32
C VAL A 9 -1.33 9.37 -2.29
N TYR A 10 -1.55 8.08 -2.51
CA TYR A 10 -1.15 7.01 -1.60
C TYR A 10 -0.27 5.97 -2.30
N THR A 11 0.60 5.33 -1.53
CA THR A 11 1.23 4.07 -1.90
C THR A 11 0.51 2.91 -1.21
N LEU A 12 0.01 1.94 -1.98
CA LEU A 12 -0.64 0.76 -1.45
C LEU A 12 0.40 -0.30 -1.11
N ASN A 13 0.39 -0.83 0.12
CA ASN A 13 1.30 -1.88 0.57
C ASN A 13 0.49 -3.15 0.90
N SER A 14 0.64 -4.20 0.10
CA SER A 14 0.03 -5.51 0.36
C SER A 14 0.95 -6.36 1.21
N LEU A 15 0.46 -6.87 2.34
CA LEU A 15 1.26 -7.58 3.33
C LEU A 15 0.79 -9.04 3.48
N PRO A 16 1.69 -10.04 3.49
CA PRO A 16 1.34 -11.46 3.60
C PRO A 16 1.11 -11.90 5.06
N VAL A 17 0.43 -11.03 5.82
CA VAL A 17 0.13 -11.19 7.24
C VAL A 17 -1.24 -10.59 7.58
N ARG A 18 -1.93 -11.19 8.55
CA ARG A 18 -3.21 -10.65 9.05
C ARG A 18 -2.95 -9.65 10.17
N ILE A 19 -3.30 -8.38 9.93
CA ILE A 19 -3.37 -7.34 10.96
C ILE A 19 -4.80 -7.34 11.52
N ARG A 20 -4.94 -7.55 12.84
CA ARG A 20 -6.27 -7.69 13.48
C ARG A 20 -7.03 -6.37 13.64
N TYR A 21 -6.31 -5.25 13.70
CA TYR A 21 -6.87 -3.94 14.00
C TYR A 21 -6.88 -3.05 12.75
N THR A 22 -8.06 -2.53 12.42
CA THR A 22 -8.26 -1.54 11.37
C THR A 22 -8.23 -0.13 11.96
N GLY A 23 -7.60 0.82 11.26
CA GLY A 23 -7.54 2.22 11.69
C GLY A 23 -6.20 2.86 11.36
N THR A 24 -5.99 4.07 11.87
CA THR A 24 -4.72 4.78 11.74
C THR A 24 -3.65 4.12 12.59
N HIS A 25 -2.58 3.69 11.95
CA HIS A 25 -1.40 3.12 12.62
C HIS A 25 -0.24 4.11 12.52
N ALA A 26 0.52 4.24 13.61
CA ALA A 26 1.79 4.96 13.56
C ALA A 26 2.79 4.14 12.74
N LEU A 27 3.12 4.60 11.52
CA LEU A 27 4.06 3.91 10.63
C LEU A 27 5.53 4.04 11.06
N LYS A 28 5.81 4.50 12.29
CA LYS A 28 7.18 4.63 12.82
C LYS A 28 7.98 3.32 12.76
N HIS A 29 7.27 2.18 12.76
CA HIS A 29 7.86 0.84 12.67
C HIS A 29 7.61 0.15 11.34
N PHE A 30 6.93 0.82 10.40
CA PHE A 30 6.68 0.31 9.05
C PHE A 30 7.45 1.17 8.07
N LYS A 31 8.74 0.85 7.92
CA LYS A 31 9.62 1.49 6.95
C LYS A 31 9.77 0.55 5.76
N VAL A 32 9.50 1.09 4.57
CA VAL A 32 9.77 0.42 3.31
C VAL A 32 11.10 0.95 2.79
N GLU A 33 12.01 0.05 2.47
CA GLU A 33 13.31 0.35 1.88
C GLU A 33 13.28 -0.04 0.41
N GLU A 34 13.76 0.84 -0.45
CA GLU A 34 13.85 0.63 -1.90
C GLU A 34 15.32 0.43 -2.28
N GLU A 35 15.62 -0.66 -2.96
CA GLU A 35 16.93 -0.97 -3.51
C GLU A 35 16.81 -1.23 -5.01
N LEU A 36 17.79 -0.80 -5.80
CA LEU A 36 17.91 -1.18 -7.20
C LEU A 36 18.79 -2.43 -7.30
N LYS A 37 18.24 -3.54 -7.78
CA LYS A 37 18.96 -4.80 -8.03
C LYS A 37 18.75 -5.21 -9.48
N ASP A 38 19.84 -5.38 -10.22
CA ASP A 38 19.81 -5.81 -11.62
C ASP A 38 18.89 -4.97 -12.52
N GLY A 39 18.76 -3.67 -12.22
CA GLY A 39 17.89 -2.73 -12.93
C GLY A 39 16.41 -2.75 -12.48
N GLU A 40 16.03 -3.65 -11.58
CA GLU A 40 14.70 -3.73 -11.00
C GLU A 40 14.64 -3.07 -9.62
N LYS A 41 13.52 -2.41 -9.31
CA LYS A 41 13.23 -1.91 -7.97
C LYS A 41 12.75 -3.05 -7.09
N VAL A 42 13.53 -3.35 -6.06
CA VAL A 42 13.19 -4.32 -5.03
C VAL A 42 12.89 -3.57 -3.75
N TYR A 43 11.75 -3.89 -3.16
CA TYR A 43 11.32 -3.30 -1.90
C TYR A 43 11.58 -4.28 -0.76
N SER A 44 11.89 -3.78 0.43
CA SER A 44 11.92 -4.61 1.62
C SER A 44 11.34 -3.89 2.83
N THR A 45 10.76 -4.65 3.75
CA THR A 45 10.26 -4.12 5.02
C THR A 45 10.32 -5.18 6.10
N HIS A 46 10.11 -4.78 7.36
CA HIS A 46 10.05 -5.70 8.48
C HIS A 46 8.71 -5.57 9.18
N ILE A 47 8.05 -6.71 9.40
CA ILE A 47 6.85 -6.77 10.25
C ILE A 47 7.09 -7.80 11.34
N ARG A 48 7.02 -7.36 12.60
CA ARG A 48 7.18 -8.22 13.79
C ARG A 48 8.46 -9.05 13.73
N GLY A 49 9.58 -8.42 13.34
CA GLY A 49 10.90 -9.04 13.25
C GLY A 49 11.10 -9.95 12.03
N ARG A 50 10.11 -10.08 11.14
CA ARG A 50 10.24 -10.85 9.90
C ARG A 50 10.48 -9.92 8.72
N ARG A 51 11.52 -10.20 7.96
CA ARG A 51 11.79 -9.51 6.70
C ARG A 51 10.77 -9.95 5.65
N LEU A 52 10.29 -8.99 4.89
CA LEU A 52 9.44 -9.17 3.73
C LEU A 52 10.13 -8.54 2.53
N ILE A 53 10.07 -9.20 1.39
CA ILE A 53 10.57 -8.69 0.11
C ILE A 53 9.38 -8.36 -0.76
N GLY A 54 9.38 -7.20 -1.38
CA GLY A 54 8.30 -6.71 -2.20
C GLY A 54 8.75 -6.33 -3.60
N LYS A 55 7.80 -6.40 -4.52
CA LYS A 55 7.94 -5.90 -5.89
C LYS A 55 6.89 -4.83 -6.15
N GLU A 56 7.24 -3.84 -6.97
CA GLU A 56 6.26 -2.90 -7.48
C GLU A 56 5.32 -3.62 -8.43
N MET A 57 4.02 -3.41 -8.24
CA MET A 57 2.97 -3.87 -9.13
C MET A 57 2.33 -2.64 -9.76
N PRO A 58 2.35 -2.52 -11.10
CA PRO A 58 1.70 -1.41 -11.77
C PRO A 58 0.20 -1.45 -11.50
N LEU A 59 -0.36 -0.30 -11.17
CA LEU A 59 -1.80 -0.11 -11.07
C LEU A 59 -2.27 0.30 -12.47
N GLU A 60 -2.75 -0.67 -13.27
CA GLU A 60 -3.14 -0.46 -14.68
C GLU A 60 -4.25 0.60 -14.85
N TYR A 61 -4.99 0.89 -13.78
CA TYR A 61 -6.04 1.90 -13.72
C TYR A 61 -5.83 2.82 -12.52
N GLN A 62 -6.49 3.98 -12.54
CA GLN A 62 -6.52 4.89 -11.40
C GLN A 62 -7.23 4.21 -10.22
N ALA A 63 -6.45 3.62 -9.31
CA ALA A 63 -6.98 2.94 -8.15
C ALA A 63 -7.37 3.98 -7.09
N HIS A 64 -8.62 3.93 -6.63
CA HIS A 64 -9.13 4.85 -5.62
C HIS A 64 -9.26 4.16 -4.27
N ILE A 65 -8.90 4.87 -3.19
CA ILE A 65 -9.25 4.46 -1.83
C ILE A 65 -10.60 5.09 -1.51
N LEU A 66 -11.60 4.26 -1.27
CA LEU A 66 -12.96 4.70 -0.93
C LEU A 66 -13.28 4.35 0.52
N THR A 67 -14.05 5.22 1.17
CA THR A 67 -14.68 4.94 2.47
C THR A 67 -16.19 5.11 2.35
N LYS A 68 -16.94 4.36 3.16
CA LYS A 68 -18.39 4.51 3.28
C LYS A 68 -18.68 5.33 4.54
N GLN A 69 -19.21 6.53 4.37
CA GLN A 69 -19.76 7.33 5.46
C GLN A 69 -21.28 7.35 5.31
N PHE A 70 -22.00 6.71 6.24
CA PHE A 70 -23.44 6.49 6.16
C PHE A 70 -23.82 5.82 4.82
N ASP A 71 -24.59 6.50 3.97
CA ASP A 71 -25.05 5.99 2.67
C ASP A 71 -24.21 6.47 1.48
N ALA A 72 -23.23 7.35 1.70
CA ALA A 72 -22.39 7.90 0.65
C ALA A 72 -21.01 7.23 0.58
N LEU A 73 -20.55 6.98 -0.65
CA LEU A 73 -19.15 6.67 -0.92
C LEU A 73 -18.36 7.97 -1.03
N GLN A 74 -17.27 8.07 -0.29
CA GLN A 74 -16.35 9.17 -0.34
C GLN A 74 -14.97 8.67 -0.78
N SER A 75 -14.37 9.37 -1.75
CA SER A 75 -12.98 9.16 -2.14
C SER A 75 -12.05 9.74 -1.10
N LEU A 76 -11.15 8.92 -0.56
CA LEU A 76 -10.05 9.35 0.31
C LEU A 76 -8.85 9.82 -0.51
N GLY A 77 -8.65 9.26 -1.71
CA GLY A 77 -7.58 9.61 -2.62
C GLY A 77 -7.32 8.53 -3.66
N VAL A 78 -6.19 8.67 -4.35
CA VAL A 78 -5.75 7.78 -5.42
C VAL A 78 -4.46 7.07 -5.03
N CYS A 79 -4.27 5.84 -5.51
CA CYS A 79 -3.03 5.10 -5.36
C CYS A 79 -2.20 5.28 -6.63
N GLU A 80 -0.96 5.73 -6.50
CA GLU A 80 -0.04 5.87 -7.64
C GLU A 80 0.68 4.55 -7.95
N LYS A 81 0.93 3.73 -6.93
CA LYS A 81 1.61 2.44 -7.05
C LYS A 81 1.20 1.47 -5.95
N GLY A 82 1.29 0.19 -6.26
CA GLY A 82 1.16 -0.91 -5.33
C GLY A 82 2.50 -1.59 -5.10
N ILE A 83 2.80 -1.94 -3.85
CA ILE A 83 3.94 -2.78 -3.49
C ILE A 83 3.37 -4.07 -2.92
N TRP A 84 3.71 -5.19 -3.56
CA TRP A 84 3.27 -6.51 -3.14
C TRP A 84 4.39 -7.22 -2.39
N PHE A 85 4.22 -7.42 -1.08
CA PHE A 85 5.20 -8.09 -0.24
C PHE A 85 4.93 -9.59 -0.13
N GLU A 86 6.00 -10.36 -0.16
CA GLU A 86 6.04 -11.79 0.07
C GLU A 86 6.98 -12.12 1.23
N ARG A 87 6.82 -13.33 1.79
CA ARG A 87 7.75 -13.82 2.80
C ARG A 87 9.03 -14.26 2.12
N GLU A 88 10.17 -13.95 2.73
CA GLU A 88 11.44 -14.57 2.37
C GLU A 88 11.30 -16.09 2.63
N GLY A 89 11.48 -16.89 1.57
CA GLY A 89 11.35 -18.35 1.57
C GLY A 89 12.53 -19.04 2.25
#